data_AF-A0A4Q5PWL0-F1
#
_entry.id   AF-A0A4Q5PWL0-F1
#
_cell.length_a   1.000
_cell.length_b   1.000
_cell.length_c   1.000
_cell.angle_alpha   90.00
_cell.angle_beta   90.00
_cell.angle_gamma   90.00
#
_symmetry.space_group_name_H-M   'P 1'
#
loop_
_entity.id
_entity.type
_entity.pdbx_description
1 polymer ?
#
loop_
_entity_poly.entity_id
_entity_poly.type
_entity_poly.pdbx_seq_one_letter_code
_entity_poly.pdbx_strand_id
1 'polypeptide(L)'
;MFDTIILLTGPAEHAAFATMLRGHHPSLTVVPVFTVADLAAIDTGWLRRARLVSVATDVIVPGAVTDHLGYGAYHFHLGPPSYPDRAAAQLALREQAPEFGCTLHRVSEGGRGPIIDVDLFAIPPGIDASGLEQMAYTRLVHMFWRMSQPLATQAMPLIVRALRWGAGRPTRSSIQTIGAAPLTVLRHGVKLIESSGGDFSIAPSIPMHGSAARDLISEREVSPHASVEA
;
A
#
# COMPACT_ATOMS: atom_id res chain seq x y z
N MET A 1 -16.49 19.33 -7.54
CA MET A 1 -15.34 18.42 -7.70
C MET A 1 -14.58 18.50 -6.39
N PHE A 2 -14.14 17.38 -5.83
CA PHE A 2 -13.25 17.45 -4.67
C PHE A 2 -11.87 17.91 -5.11
N ASP A 3 -11.18 18.56 -4.20
CA ASP A 3 -9.80 19.01 -4.36
C ASP A 3 -8.88 18.40 -3.29
N THR A 4 -9.44 17.56 -2.41
CA THR A 4 -8.74 17.00 -1.26
C THR A 4 -8.86 15.48 -1.23
N ILE A 5 -7.72 14.80 -1.19
CA ILE A 5 -7.62 13.40 -0.78
C ILE A 5 -6.95 13.31 0.58
N ILE A 6 -7.63 12.68 1.51
CA ILE A 6 -7.04 12.22 2.76
C ILE A 6 -6.40 10.87 2.46
N LEU A 7 -5.09 10.79 2.53
CA LEU A 7 -4.33 9.58 2.20
C LEU A 7 -3.82 8.94 3.49
N LEU A 8 -4.46 7.84 3.87
CA LEU A 8 -4.15 7.03 5.04
C LEU A 8 -3.29 5.83 4.64
N THR A 9 -1.99 5.90 4.86
CA THR A 9 -1.00 4.86 4.47
C THR A 9 0.21 4.96 5.38
N GLY A 10 1.18 4.04 5.28
CA GLY A 10 2.45 4.17 5.99
C GLY A 10 3.25 5.42 5.56
N PRO A 11 4.10 5.99 6.46
CA PRO A 11 4.92 7.16 6.12
C PRO A 11 5.88 6.95 4.95
N ALA A 12 6.37 5.73 4.75
CA ALA A 12 7.34 5.43 3.70
C ALA A 12 6.72 5.52 2.30
N GLU A 13 5.42 5.22 2.19
CA GLU A 13 4.75 5.04 0.90
C GLU A 13 3.87 6.23 0.52
N HIS A 14 3.57 7.11 1.48
CA HIS A 14 2.72 8.29 1.29
C HIS A 14 3.18 9.14 0.10
N ALA A 15 4.48 9.45 0.03
CA ALA A 15 5.02 10.31 -1.03
C ALA A 15 4.80 9.71 -2.43
N ALA A 16 5.00 8.40 -2.59
CA ALA A 16 4.82 7.71 -3.87
C ALA A 16 3.36 7.75 -4.32
N PHE A 17 2.43 7.35 -3.46
CA PHE A 17 0.99 7.37 -3.77
C PHE A 17 0.46 8.79 -3.99
N ALA A 18 0.93 9.77 -3.22
CA ALA A 18 0.57 11.17 -3.42
C ALA A 18 1.04 11.71 -4.77
N THR A 19 2.26 11.36 -5.21
CA THR A 19 2.78 11.71 -6.53
C THR A 19 1.93 11.11 -7.64
N MET A 20 1.56 9.83 -7.55
CA MET A 20 0.71 9.17 -8.54
C MET A 20 -0.66 9.85 -8.67
N LEU A 21 -1.29 10.25 -7.55
CA LEU A 21 -2.55 10.97 -7.56
C LEU A 21 -2.41 12.36 -8.20
N ARG A 22 -1.38 13.12 -7.81
CA ARG A 22 -1.12 14.46 -8.35
C ARG A 22 -0.73 14.44 -9.83
N GLY A 23 -0.15 13.35 -10.33
CA GLY A 23 0.09 13.15 -11.75
C GLY A 23 -1.19 13.24 -12.62
N HIS A 24 -2.35 12.91 -12.04
CA HIS A 24 -3.65 13.06 -12.72
C HIS A 24 -4.42 14.32 -12.36
N HIS A 25 -4.13 14.91 -11.19
CA HIS A 25 -4.74 16.15 -10.73
C HIS A 25 -3.70 17.01 -10.00
N PRO A 26 -2.95 17.88 -10.71
CA PRO A 26 -1.82 18.61 -10.13
C PRO A 26 -2.18 19.55 -8.97
N SER A 27 -3.40 20.10 -8.97
CA SER A 27 -3.92 20.98 -7.92
C SER A 27 -4.50 20.22 -6.71
N LEU A 28 -4.43 18.89 -6.71
CA LEU A 28 -4.98 18.07 -5.64
C LEU A 28 -4.19 18.23 -4.34
N THR A 29 -4.90 18.63 -3.30
CA THR A 29 -4.40 18.57 -1.92
C THR A 29 -4.42 17.12 -1.46
N VAL A 30 -3.26 16.56 -1.15
CA VAL A 30 -3.14 15.21 -0.58
C VAL A 30 -2.66 15.35 0.86
N VAL A 31 -3.56 15.11 1.81
CA VAL A 31 -3.31 15.25 3.24
C VAL A 31 -2.74 13.92 3.78
N PRO A 32 -1.55 13.95 4.42
CA PRO A 32 -1.01 12.77 5.08
C PRO A 32 -1.76 12.46 6.36
N VAL A 33 -2.13 11.18 6.52
CA VAL A 33 -2.71 10.64 7.74
C VAL A 33 -2.06 9.28 7.99
N PHE A 34 -1.66 9.03 9.23
CA PHE A 34 -0.96 7.80 9.62
C PHE A 34 -1.68 7.07 10.74
N THR A 35 -2.49 7.79 11.53
CA THR A 35 -3.11 7.29 12.76
C THR A 35 -4.59 7.68 12.86
N VAL A 36 -5.30 7.04 13.80
CA VAL A 36 -6.68 7.44 14.16
C VAL A 36 -6.73 8.86 14.72
N ALA A 37 -5.69 9.29 15.44
CA ALA A 37 -5.62 10.64 16.00
C ALA A 37 -5.53 11.70 14.89
N ASP A 38 -4.75 11.43 13.84
CA ASP A 38 -4.66 12.31 12.67
C ASP A 38 -6.02 12.46 11.99
N LEU A 39 -6.77 11.35 11.83
CA LEU A 39 -8.13 11.38 11.28
C LEU A 39 -9.09 12.22 12.14
N ALA A 40 -9.02 12.07 13.47
CA ALA A 40 -9.89 12.77 14.40
C ALA A 40 -9.59 14.28 14.47
N ALA A 41 -8.38 14.70 14.11
CA ALA A 41 -7.98 16.11 14.07
C ALA A 41 -8.46 16.85 12.81
N ILE A 42 -9.01 16.15 11.81
CA ILE A 42 -9.47 16.79 10.57
C ILE A 42 -10.82 17.47 10.79
N ASP A 43 -10.87 18.76 10.46
CA ASP A 43 -12.10 19.54 10.52
C ASP A 43 -13.20 18.98 9.60
N THR A 44 -14.45 19.02 10.08
CA THR A 44 -15.59 18.48 9.34
C THR A 44 -15.87 19.20 8.02
N GLY A 45 -15.54 20.49 7.90
CA GLY A 45 -15.66 21.25 6.65
C GLY A 45 -14.68 20.74 5.59
N TRP A 46 -13.50 20.30 6.01
CA TRP A 46 -12.52 19.63 5.13
C TRP A 46 -13.01 18.24 4.71
N LEU A 47 -13.54 17.44 5.65
CA LEU A 47 -14.09 16.12 5.34
C LEU A 47 -15.18 16.17 4.26
N ARG A 48 -16.08 17.16 4.31
CA ARG A 48 -17.15 17.33 3.29
C ARG A 48 -16.62 17.61 1.88
N ARG A 49 -15.38 18.08 1.76
CA ARG A 49 -14.71 18.34 0.48
C ARG A 49 -13.74 17.25 0.08
N ALA A 50 -13.60 16.20 0.90
CA ALA A 50 -12.56 15.21 0.75
C ALA A 50 -13.09 13.83 0.34
N ARG A 51 -12.17 13.07 -0.25
CA ARG A 51 -12.23 11.62 -0.38
C ARG A 51 -11.17 11.00 0.53
N LEU A 52 -11.51 9.92 1.22
CA LEU A 52 -10.52 9.12 1.93
C LEU A 52 -10.02 7.98 1.04
N VAL A 53 -8.71 7.82 0.95
CA VAL A 53 -8.06 6.66 0.34
C VAL A 53 -7.13 6.05 1.39
N SER A 54 -7.40 4.82 1.78
CA SER A 54 -6.57 4.09 2.73
C SER A 54 -5.86 2.92 2.06
N VAL A 55 -4.58 2.72 2.36
CA VAL A 55 -3.73 1.74 1.66
C VAL A 55 -2.98 0.89 2.66
N ALA A 56 -3.18 -0.44 2.60
CA ALA A 56 -2.44 -1.44 3.37
C ALA A 56 -2.28 -1.11 4.87
N THR A 57 -3.25 -0.37 5.43
CA THR A 57 -3.25 0.10 6.81
C THR A 57 -4.17 -0.74 7.66
N ASP A 58 -3.87 -0.75 8.94
CA ASP A 58 -4.56 -1.51 9.96
C ASP A 58 -5.44 -0.59 10.86
N VAL A 59 -5.45 0.71 10.52
CA VAL A 59 -6.22 1.79 11.14
C VAL A 59 -7.69 1.68 10.77
N ILE A 60 -8.53 1.54 11.78
CA ILE A 60 -9.98 1.56 11.64
C ILE A 60 -10.44 3.01 11.50
N VAL A 61 -11.07 3.33 10.37
CA VAL A 61 -11.62 4.67 10.11
C VAL A 61 -12.85 4.88 10.99
N PRO A 62 -12.89 5.90 11.87
CA PRO A 62 -14.05 6.16 12.71
C PRO A 62 -15.30 6.50 11.89
N GLY A 63 -16.47 6.04 12.33
CA GLY A 63 -17.76 6.35 11.70
C GLY A 63 -17.98 7.86 11.54
N ALA A 64 -17.65 8.62 12.59
CA ALA A 64 -17.72 10.08 12.58
C ALA A 64 -16.93 10.73 11.42
N VAL A 65 -15.85 10.10 10.94
CA VAL A 65 -15.11 10.57 9.76
C VAL A 65 -15.84 10.17 8.48
N THR A 66 -16.22 8.91 8.34
CA THR A 66 -16.89 8.41 7.12
C THR A 66 -18.22 9.10 6.86
N ASP A 67 -18.97 9.45 7.92
CA ASP A 67 -20.27 10.11 7.83
C ASP A 67 -20.17 11.55 7.30
N HIS A 68 -18.99 12.17 7.39
CA HIS A 68 -18.75 13.55 6.95
C HIS A 68 -18.04 13.63 5.60
N LEU A 69 -17.55 12.52 5.03
CA LEU A 69 -16.85 12.53 3.75
C LEU A 69 -17.80 12.81 2.58
N GLY A 70 -17.53 13.88 1.84
CA GLY A 70 -18.37 14.25 0.69
C GLY A 70 -18.17 13.39 -0.55
N TYR A 71 -17.03 12.71 -0.68
CA TYR A 71 -16.63 12.04 -1.92
C TYR A 71 -16.24 10.56 -1.72
N GLY A 72 -16.72 9.99 -0.61
CA GLY A 72 -16.57 8.58 -0.26
C GLY A 72 -15.21 8.22 0.34
N ALA A 73 -15.10 6.95 0.72
CA ALA A 73 -13.92 6.36 1.31
C ALA A 73 -13.62 5.01 0.64
N TYR A 74 -12.36 4.76 0.29
CA TYR A 74 -11.91 3.55 -0.38
C TYR A 74 -10.69 2.97 0.31
N HIS A 75 -10.63 1.65 0.42
CA HIS A 75 -9.55 0.91 1.06
C HIS A 75 -8.93 -0.10 0.10
N PHE A 76 -7.62 -0.07 -0.01
CA PHE A 76 -6.80 -1.10 -0.64
C PHE A 76 -6.36 -2.10 0.42
N HIS A 77 -6.98 -3.27 0.39
CA HIS A 77 -6.78 -4.37 1.32
C HIS A 77 -5.79 -5.40 0.77
N LEU A 78 -4.88 -5.88 1.63
CA LEU A 78 -3.99 -7.00 1.34
C LEU A 78 -4.72 -8.32 1.62
N GLY A 79 -5.32 -8.85 0.57
CA GLY A 79 -6.11 -10.09 0.60
C GLY A 79 -7.17 -10.09 -0.49
N PRO A 80 -7.47 -11.25 -1.11
CA PRO A 80 -8.61 -11.41 -2.00
C PRO A 80 -9.93 -11.49 -1.20
N PRO A 81 -11.10 -11.35 -1.84
CA PRO A 81 -12.38 -11.42 -1.13
C PRO A 81 -12.64 -12.75 -0.41
N SER A 82 -12.00 -13.84 -0.83
CA SER A 82 -12.04 -15.16 -0.17
C SER A 82 -11.33 -15.18 1.18
N TYR A 83 -10.39 -14.25 1.41
CA TYR A 83 -9.61 -14.12 2.64
C TYR A 83 -9.69 -12.68 3.18
N PRO A 84 -10.83 -12.26 3.77
CA PRO A 84 -11.09 -10.86 4.15
C PRO A 84 -10.42 -10.39 5.46
N ASP A 85 -9.77 -11.30 6.20
CA ASP A 85 -9.33 -11.04 7.57
C ASP A 85 -7.83 -10.70 7.63
N ARG A 86 -7.39 -10.05 8.72
CA ARG A 86 -5.99 -9.60 8.93
C ARG A 86 -4.91 -10.68 8.76
N ALA A 87 -5.25 -11.96 8.88
CA ALA A 87 -4.34 -13.10 8.71
C ALA A 87 -4.53 -13.82 7.37
N ALA A 88 -4.92 -13.08 6.33
CA ALA A 88 -5.30 -13.61 5.02
C ALA A 88 -4.23 -14.53 4.41
N ALA A 89 -2.96 -14.10 4.41
CA ALA A 89 -1.86 -14.87 3.84
C ALA A 89 -1.61 -16.18 4.60
N GLN A 90 -1.59 -16.14 5.94
CA GLN A 90 -1.39 -17.33 6.76
C GLN A 90 -2.54 -18.33 6.59
N LEU A 91 -3.77 -17.83 6.48
CA LEU A 91 -4.94 -18.67 6.26
C LEU A 91 -4.94 -19.30 4.86
N ALA A 92 -4.64 -18.52 3.82
CA ALA A 92 -4.55 -19.01 2.44
C ALA A 92 -3.50 -20.12 2.29
N LEU A 93 -2.32 -19.95 2.90
CA LEU A 93 -1.28 -20.98 2.89
C LEU A 93 -1.69 -22.24 3.66
N ARG A 94 -2.33 -22.09 4.83
CA ARG A 94 -2.84 -23.22 5.61
C ARG A 94 -3.89 -24.02 4.85
N GLU A 95 -4.77 -23.33 4.12
CA GLU A 95 -5.82 -23.95 3.30
C GLU A 95 -5.32 -24.41 1.93
N GLN A 96 -4.03 -24.25 1.64
CA GLN A 96 -3.43 -24.58 0.34
C GLN A 96 -4.18 -23.93 -0.83
N ALA A 97 -4.55 -22.66 -0.65
CA ALA A 97 -5.28 -21.91 -1.66
C ALA A 97 -4.50 -21.87 -2.99
N PRO A 98 -5.18 -22.00 -4.14
CA PRO A 98 -4.52 -21.95 -5.44
C PRO A 98 -4.13 -20.52 -5.83
N GLU A 99 -4.82 -19.52 -5.28
CA GLU A 99 -4.68 -18.12 -5.62
C GLU A 99 -4.75 -17.21 -4.39
N PHE A 100 -4.11 -16.05 -4.51
CA PHE A 100 -4.16 -14.97 -3.53
C PHE A 100 -4.19 -13.62 -4.27
N GLY A 101 -4.23 -12.50 -3.55
CA GLY A 101 -4.38 -11.21 -4.20
C GLY A 101 -4.61 -10.03 -3.27
N CYS A 102 -5.11 -8.95 -3.85
CA CYS A 102 -5.51 -7.74 -3.16
C CYS A 102 -6.87 -7.23 -3.65
N THR A 103 -7.54 -6.45 -2.82
CA THR A 103 -8.90 -5.96 -3.08
C THR A 103 -8.99 -4.46 -2.85
N LEU A 104 -9.59 -3.73 -3.80
CA LEU A 104 -10.06 -2.37 -3.60
C LEU A 104 -11.55 -2.39 -3.31
N HIS A 105 -11.97 -1.77 -2.20
CA HIS A 105 -13.39 -1.69 -1.84
C HIS A 105 -13.74 -0.34 -1.22
N ARG A 106 -15.03 -0.05 -1.12
CA ARG A 106 -15.51 1.10 -0.33
C ARG A 106 -15.35 0.78 1.15
N VAL A 107 -14.93 1.76 1.94
CA VAL A 107 -14.95 1.64 3.40
C VAL A 107 -16.41 1.53 3.84
N SER A 108 -16.69 0.56 4.70
CA SER A 108 -17.97 0.38 5.36
C SER A 108 -17.73 -0.06 6.79
N GLU A 109 -18.78 -0.01 7.60
CA GLU A 109 -18.80 -0.70 8.87
C GLU A 109 -18.42 -2.19 8.68
N GLY A 110 -17.59 -2.72 9.58
CA GLY A 110 -17.09 -4.10 9.52
C GLY A 110 -15.98 -4.37 8.48
N GLY A 111 -15.56 -3.37 7.68
CA GLY A 111 -14.43 -3.48 6.76
C GLY A 111 -14.69 -4.29 5.49
N ARG A 112 -15.94 -4.71 5.23
CA ARG A 112 -16.33 -5.56 4.09
C ARG A 112 -17.33 -4.86 3.16
N GLY A 113 -16.97 -3.64 2.73
CA GLY A 113 -17.83 -2.82 1.88
C GLY A 113 -17.85 -3.27 0.42
N PRO A 114 -18.70 -2.66 -0.44
CA PRO A 114 -18.79 -3.00 -1.85
C PRO A 114 -17.43 -3.01 -2.57
N ILE A 115 -17.16 -4.09 -3.31
CA ILE A 115 -15.90 -4.31 -4.02
C ILE A 115 -15.88 -3.46 -5.30
N ILE A 116 -14.81 -2.71 -5.48
CA ILE A 116 -14.53 -1.92 -6.68
C ILE A 116 -13.64 -2.72 -7.62
N ASP A 117 -12.63 -3.39 -7.08
CA ASP A 117 -11.68 -4.14 -7.88
C ASP A 117 -10.94 -5.23 -7.11
N VAL A 118 -10.41 -6.21 -7.84
CA VAL A 118 -9.60 -7.31 -7.30
C VAL A 118 -8.48 -7.61 -8.29
N ASP A 119 -7.28 -7.87 -7.77
CA ASP A 119 -6.16 -8.40 -8.55
C ASP A 119 -5.68 -9.70 -7.89
N LEU A 120 -5.66 -10.79 -8.66
CA LEU A 120 -5.39 -12.15 -8.20
C LEU A 120 -4.15 -12.73 -8.91
N PHE A 121 -3.45 -13.60 -8.22
CA PHE A 121 -2.32 -14.35 -8.76
C PHE A 121 -2.25 -15.76 -8.16
N ALA A 122 -1.68 -16.70 -8.91
CA ALA A 122 -1.42 -18.06 -8.42
C ALA A 122 -0.38 -18.05 -7.30
N ILE A 123 -0.62 -18.80 -6.22
CA ILE A 123 0.33 -18.92 -5.11
C ILE A 123 1.52 -19.80 -5.55
N PRO A 124 2.76 -19.30 -5.52
CA PRO A 124 3.92 -20.12 -5.86
C PRO A 124 4.15 -21.26 -4.86
N PRO A 125 4.59 -22.45 -5.31
CA PRO A 125 4.85 -23.57 -4.40
C PRO A 125 5.98 -23.22 -3.43
N GLY A 126 5.77 -23.51 -2.14
CA GLY A 126 6.77 -23.31 -1.09
C GLY A 126 6.97 -21.87 -0.62
N ILE A 127 6.15 -20.92 -1.09
CA ILE A 127 6.20 -19.54 -0.59
C ILE A 127 5.78 -19.46 0.88
N ASP A 128 6.43 -18.61 1.65
CA ASP A 128 6.01 -18.30 3.02
C ASP A 128 5.02 -17.13 3.04
N ALA A 129 4.47 -16.82 4.22
CA ALA A 129 3.47 -15.77 4.35
C ALA A 129 4.03 -14.37 4.02
N SER A 130 5.31 -14.12 4.33
CA SER A 130 5.97 -12.84 4.05
C SER A 130 6.13 -12.63 2.54
N GLY A 131 6.60 -13.64 1.81
CA GLY A 131 6.69 -13.61 0.35
C GLY A 131 5.32 -13.44 -0.30
N LEU A 132 4.30 -14.11 0.24
CA LEU A 132 2.93 -13.98 -0.26
C LEU A 132 2.37 -12.55 -0.08
N GLU A 133 2.61 -11.95 1.09
CA GLU A 133 2.24 -10.56 1.39
C GLU A 133 3.00 -9.56 0.50
N GLN A 134 4.30 -9.78 0.23
CA GLN A 134 5.08 -8.95 -0.68
C GLN A 134 4.56 -9.01 -2.13
N MET A 135 4.18 -10.20 -2.60
CA MET A 135 3.54 -10.35 -3.91
C MET A 135 2.19 -9.62 -3.95
N ALA A 136 1.36 -9.78 -2.93
CA ALA A 136 0.08 -9.08 -2.82
C ALA A 136 0.26 -7.55 -2.76
N TYR A 137 1.27 -7.07 -2.06
CA TYR A 137 1.60 -5.65 -1.99
C TYR A 137 2.03 -5.09 -3.35
N THR A 138 2.85 -5.84 -4.09
CA THR A 138 3.24 -5.46 -5.46
C THR A 138 2.01 -5.32 -6.36
N ARG A 139 1.08 -6.29 -6.31
CA ARG A 139 -0.20 -6.22 -7.02
C ARG A 139 -1.05 -5.04 -6.56
N LEU A 140 -1.06 -4.74 -5.27
CA LEU A 140 -1.76 -3.59 -4.71
C LEU A 140 -1.23 -2.27 -5.29
N VAL A 141 0.08 -2.10 -5.41
CA VAL A 141 0.69 -0.89 -5.99
C VAL A 141 0.30 -0.74 -7.47
N HIS A 142 0.33 -1.83 -8.24
CA HIS A 142 -0.16 -1.82 -9.63
C HIS A 142 -1.64 -1.48 -9.72
N MET A 143 -2.47 -2.02 -8.83
CA MET A 143 -3.89 -1.67 -8.74
C MET A 143 -4.06 -0.19 -8.37
N PHE A 144 -3.29 0.35 -7.43
CA PHE A 144 -3.32 1.77 -7.09
C PHE A 144 -2.96 2.64 -8.29
N TRP A 145 -1.92 2.28 -9.06
CA TRP A 145 -1.56 2.98 -10.29
C TRP A 145 -2.69 2.97 -11.33
N ARG A 146 -3.34 1.83 -11.54
CA ARG A 146 -4.47 1.75 -12.47
C ARG A 146 -5.68 2.57 -11.98
N MET A 147 -5.83 2.71 -10.66
CA MET A 147 -6.95 3.41 -10.03
C MET A 147 -6.65 4.87 -9.69
N SER A 148 -5.41 5.36 -9.86
CA SER A 148 -5.01 6.71 -9.43
C SER A 148 -5.78 7.80 -10.18
N GLN A 149 -6.00 7.65 -11.48
CA GLN A 149 -6.80 8.59 -12.27
C GLN A 149 -8.24 8.72 -11.74
N PRO A 150 -9.07 7.66 -11.72
CA PRO A 150 -10.44 7.79 -11.23
C PRO A 150 -10.50 8.18 -9.74
N LEU A 151 -9.51 7.77 -8.92
CA LEU A 151 -9.43 8.21 -7.53
C LEU A 151 -9.18 9.72 -7.41
N ALA A 152 -8.40 10.33 -8.30
CA ALA A 152 -8.01 11.74 -8.26
C ALA A 152 -8.99 12.69 -8.97
N THR A 153 -9.74 12.21 -9.96
CA THR A 153 -10.55 13.08 -10.85
C THR A 153 -12.04 12.78 -10.84
N GLN A 154 -12.47 11.56 -10.53
CA GLN A 154 -13.89 11.20 -10.61
C GLN A 154 -14.63 11.60 -9.33
N ALA A 155 -15.51 12.60 -9.41
CA ALA A 155 -16.33 13.02 -8.26
C ALA A 155 -17.37 11.97 -7.85
N MET A 156 -17.97 11.27 -8.82
CA MET A 156 -18.97 10.22 -8.56
C MET A 156 -18.34 8.99 -7.91
N PRO A 157 -19.12 8.20 -7.14
CA PRO A 157 -18.66 6.94 -6.59
C PRO A 157 -18.04 6.03 -7.66
N LEU A 158 -16.96 5.32 -7.32
CA LEU A 158 -16.36 4.32 -8.20
C LEU A 158 -17.34 3.18 -8.48
N ILE A 159 -17.24 2.58 -9.67
CA ILE A 159 -18.12 1.51 -10.11
C ILE A 159 -17.91 0.27 -9.23
N VAL A 160 -19.00 -0.25 -8.68
CA VAL A 160 -19.01 -1.46 -7.86
C VAL A 160 -19.10 -2.68 -8.77
N ARG A 161 -18.28 -3.70 -8.52
CA ARG A 161 -18.37 -5.01 -9.17
C ARG A 161 -19.38 -5.90 -8.47
N ALA A 162 -20.02 -6.79 -9.22
CA ALA A 162 -20.91 -7.84 -8.69
C ALA A 162 -20.14 -8.99 -8.01
N LEU A 163 -19.13 -8.66 -7.20
CA LEU A 163 -18.36 -9.58 -6.38
C LEU A 163 -18.82 -9.46 -4.92
N ARG A 164 -18.70 -10.55 -4.18
CA ARG A 164 -19.03 -10.59 -2.75
C ARG A 164 -17.80 -11.03 -1.96
N TRP A 165 -17.68 -10.49 -0.76
CA TRP A 165 -16.77 -11.07 0.22
C TRP A 165 -17.18 -12.50 0.49
N GLY A 166 -16.19 -13.38 0.62
CA GLY A 166 -16.39 -14.69 1.21
C GLY A 166 -16.98 -14.52 2.61
N ALA A 167 -17.69 -15.54 3.09
CA ALA A 167 -18.36 -15.45 4.39
C ALA A 167 -17.40 -15.02 5.52
N GLY A 168 -16.09 -15.33 5.39
CA GLY A 168 -15.14 -15.28 6.49
C GLY A 168 -15.59 -16.27 7.58
N ARG A 169 -14.67 -17.02 8.18
CA ARG A 169 -15.08 -17.86 9.31
C ARG A 169 -15.13 -17.00 10.57
N PRO A 170 -16.17 -17.12 11.42
CA PRO A 170 -16.05 -16.65 12.78
C PRO A 170 -15.03 -17.55 13.46
N THR A 171 -13.95 -17.01 14.02
CA THR A 171 -13.53 -17.37 15.39
C THR A 171 -12.28 -16.63 15.87
N ARG A 172 -12.51 -15.83 16.91
CA ARG A 172 -11.54 -15.39 17.93
C ARG A 172 -10.81 -16.55 18.64
N SER A 173 -11.17 -17.81 18.37
CA SER A 173 -10.65 -19.03 19.02
C SER A 173 -9.48 -19.69 18.29
N SER A 174 -9.14 -19.31 17.05
CA SER A 174 -7.99 -19.87 16.32
C SER A 174 -6.67 -19.10 16.52
N ILE A 175 -6.69 -18.03 17.33
CA ILE A 175 -5.51 -17.17 17.60
C ILE A 175 -4.75 -17.61 18.88
N GLN A 176 -5.28 -18.53 19.69
CA GLN A 176 -4.62 -18.93 20.95
C GLN A 176 -3.49 -19.98 20.84
N THR A 177 -2.96 -20.25 19.64
CA THR A 177 -1.69 -21.01 19.50
C THR A 177 -0.85 -20.46 18.35
N ILE A 178 -0.90 -19.15 18.14
CA ILE A 178 0.11 -18.45 17.36
C ILE A 178 0.63 -17.40 18.31
N GLY A 179 1.81 -17.64 18.88
CA GLY A 179 2.49 -16.64 19.70
C GLY A 179 2.42 -15.31 18.96
N ALA A 180 1.94 -14.28 19.65
CA ALA A 180 1.92 -12.92 19.13
C ALA A 180 3.38 -12.46 18.95
N ALA A 181 4.01 -12.90 17.86
CA ALA A 181 5.10 -12.15 17.28
C ALA A 181 4.46 -10.81 16.87
N PRO A 182 5.03 -9.67 17.26
CA PRO A 182 4.58 -8.41 16.71
C PRO A 182 4.61 -8.58 15.20
N LEU A 183 3.48 -8.27 14.53
CA LEU A 183 3.52 -7.92 13.12
C LEU A 183 4.52 -6.78 13.05
N THR A 184 5.76 -7.12 12.71
CA THR A 184 6.72 -6.17 12.21
C THR A 184 6.01 -5.63 10.99
N VAL A 185 5.31 -4.49 11.18
CA VAL A 185 5.07 -3.49 10.13
C VAL A 185 6.23 -3.65 9.19
N LEU A 186 5.98 -3.97 7.92
CA LEU A 186 7.03 -4.08 6.93
C LEU A 186 7.78 -2.74 6.93
N ARG A 187 8.78 -2.63 7.81
CA ARG A 187 9.75 -1.54 7.89
C ARG A 187 10.83 -1.88 6.87
N HIS A 188 10.39 -2.15 5.65
CA HIS A 188 11.25 -2.29 4.51
C HIS A 188 10.78 -1.21 3.57
N GLY A 189 11.49 -0.08 3.62
CA GLY A 189 11.32 0.96 2.63
C GLY A 189 11.49 0.33 1.26
N VAL A 190 10.44 0.38 0.45
CA VAL A 190 10.61 0.25 -0.99
C VAL A 190 11.48 1.44 -1.39
N LYS A 191 12.76 1.18 -1.71
CA LYS A 191 13.62 2.20 -2.27
C LYS A 191 13.18 2.39 -3.71
N LEU A 192 12.30 3.37 -3.94
CA LEU A 192 11.96 3.82 -5.26
C LEU A 192 13.25 4.37 -5.88
N ILE A 193 13.81 3.64 -6.85
CA ILE A 193 14.96 4.15 -7.60
C ILE A 193 14.37 5.05 -8.69
N GLU A 194 14.53 6.37 -8.53
CA GLU A 194 14.30 7.31 -9.63
C GLU A 194 15.30 7.00 -10.74
N SER A 195 14.83 6.39 -11.83
CA SER A 195 15.56 6.43 -13.08
C SER A 195 15.30 7.80 -13.72
N SER A 196 16.36 8.51 -14.12
CA SER A 196 16.23 9.76 -14.89
C SER A 196 15.59 9.43 -16.24
N GLY A 197 14.25 9.46 -16.28
CA GLY A 197 13.46 9.11 -17.45
C GLY A 197 12.19 8.34 -17.12
N GLY A 198 11.28 8.90 -16.31
CA GLY A 198 9.85 8.55 -16.28
C GLY A 198 9.43 7.13 -15.84
N ASP A 199 10.34 6.17 -15.72
CA ASP A 199 10.01 4.77 -15.42
C ASP A 199 10.34 4.41 -13.97
N PHE A 200 9.30 4.22 -13.16
CA PHE A 200 9.40 3.71 -11.80
C PHE A 200 9.61 2.19 -11.84
N SER A 201 10.84 1.74 -11.62
CA SER A 201 11.13 0.33 -11.39
C SER A 201 11.13 0.02 -9.89
N ILE A 202 10.27 -0.91 -9.46
CA ILE A 202 10.27 -1.45 -8.11
C ILE A 202 11.28 -2.61 -8.11
N ALA A 203 12.47 -2.38 -7.55
CA ALA A 203 13.44 -3.44 -7.30
C ALA A 203 13.27 -3.93 -5.86
N PRO A 204 12.93 -5.21 -5.62
CA PRO A 204 12.96 -5.75 -4.27
C PRO A 204 14.42 -5.80 -3.79
N SER A 205 14.69 -5.16 -2.65
CA SER A 205 15.97 -5.28 -1.95
C SER A 205 16.07 -6.69 -1.35
N ILE A 206 16.69 -7.63 -2.05
CA ILE A 206 17.03 -8.93 -1.48
C ILE A 206 18.34 -8.75 -0.70
N PRO A 207 18.38 -8.94 0.64
CA PRO A 207 19.65 -9.00 1.34
C PRO A 207 20.34 -10.32 0.95
N MET A 208 21.35 -10.24 0.08
CA MET A 208 22.24 -11.38 -0.17
C MET A 208 23.10 -11.62 1.07
N HIS A 209 22.85 -12.72 1.79
CA HIS A 209 23.79 -13.23 2.77
C HIS A 209 24.96 -13.91 2.06
N GLY A 210 26.17 -13.38 2.28
CA GLY A 210 27.41 -14.13 2.18
C GLY A 210 28.15 -14.07 0.85
N SER A 211 28.98 -13.04 0.67
CA SER A 211 30.36 -13.19 0.18
C SER A 211 31.08 -11.85 0.27
N ALA A 212 32.12 -11.78 1.09
CA ALA A 212 33.03 -10.65 1.12
C ALA A 212 33.82 -10.60 -0.20
N ALA A 213 33.56 -9.58 -1.03
CA ALA A 213 34.45 -9.20 -2.11
C ALA A 213 35.45 -8.19 -1.55
N ARG A 214 36.74 -8.55 -1.55
CA ARG A 214 37.86 -7.65 -1.32
C ARG A 214 38.02 -6.79 -2.58
N ASP A 215 37.87 -5.48 -2.44
CA ASP A 215 38.20 -4.51 -3.47
C ASP A 215 39.72 -4.42 -3.64
N LEU A 216 40.20 -4.70 -4.86
CA LEU A 216 41.49 -4.25 -5.37
C LEU A 216 41.22 -2.99 -6.19
N ILE A 217 41.41 -1.82 -5.59
CA ILE A 217 41.44 -0.55 -6.31
C ILE A 217 42.91 -0.27 -6.66
N SER A 218 43.21 -0.27 -7.96
CA SER A 218 44.42 0.33 -8.53
C SER A 218 44.09 1.79 -8.80
N GLU A 219 44.62 2.69 -7.98
CA GLU A 219 44.56 4.13 -8.25
C GLU A 219 45.62 4.50 -9.29
N ARG A 220 45.17 5.01 -10.45
CA ARG A 220 45.94 5.93 -11.27
C ARG A 220 45.46 7.34 -10.93
N GLU A 221 46.21 8.04 -10.08
CA GLU A 221 46.11 9.50 -9.98
C GLU A 221 47.03 10.15 -11.03
N VAL A 222 46.46 11.09 -11.78
CA VAL A 222 47.22 12.12 -12.50
C VAL A 222 46.69 13.47 -12.02
N SER A 223 47.49 14.12 -11.16
CA SER A 223 47.92 15.53 -11.14
C SER A 223 46.87 16.67 -11.24
N PRO A 224 47.12 17.89 -10.67
CA PRO A 224 48.34 18.66 -10.99
C PRO A 224 48.87 19.72 -9.99
N HIS A 225 50.06 20.25 -10.37
CA HIS A 225 50.66 21.57 -10.12
C HIS A 225 51.30 21.91 -8.76
N ALA A 226 52.63 22.14 -8.75
CA ALA A 226 53.21 23.49 -8.95
C ALA A 226 54.76 23.48 -9.01
N SER A 227 55.27 24.41 -9.80
CA SER A 227 56.65 24.78 -10.19
C SER A 227 57.67 24.98 -9.07
N VAL A 228 58.96 24.75 -9.34
CA VAL A 228 60.09 25.72 -9.11
C VAL A 228 61.24 25.41 -10.09
N GLU A 229 61.79 26.48 -10.66
CA GLU A 229 62.93 26.59 -11.60
C GLU A 229 64.30 26.24 -10.97
N ALA A 230 65.20 25.68 -11.78
CA ALA A 230 66.57 26.16 -12.08
C ALA A 230 67.31 25.15 -12.97
#